data_AF-A0A1B6JYJ1-F1
#
_entry.id   AF-A0A1B6JYJ1-F1
#
_cell.length_a   1.000
_cell.length_b   1.000
_cell.length_c   1.000
_cell.angle_alpha   90.00
_cell.angle_beta   90.00
_cell.angle_gamma   90.00
#
_symmetry.space_group_name_H-M   'P 1'
#
loop_
_entity.id
_entity.type
_entity.pdbx_description
1 polymer ?
#
loop_
_entity_poly.entity_id
_entity_poly.type
_entity_poly.pdbx_seq_one_letter_code
_entity_poly.pdbx_strand_id
1 'polypeptide(L)'
;VKHSSTYNRRFDTFNLPVALAGVLLISLFVKGETYTLGEYIEEYLYTASLVMEAVAILPQLVMIQEAGDCETLTSYYIFLLGLYRLSYAVSFMIKYARGKGLDVLMVTTSLVQTGLYVDFFIVYYKHA
;
A
#
# COMPACT_ATOMS: atom_id res chain seq x y z
N VAL A 1 -9.24 17.54 -17.64
CA VAL A 1 -8.51 16.24 -17.61
C VAL A 1 -8.84 15.49 -18.90
N LYS A 2 -7.81 15.01 -19.62
CA LYS A 2 -7.91 14.57 -21.04
C LYS A 2 -8.77 13.32 -21.28
N HIS A 3 -8.97 12.48 -20.25
CA HIS A 3 -9.71 11.20 -20.36
C HIS A 3 -10.85 11.07 -19.34
N SER A 4 -11.50 12.18 -18.99
CA SER A 4 -12.59 12.16 -18.01
C SER A 4 -13.85 11.43 -18.48
N SER A 5 -14.05 11.27 -19.80
CA SER A 5 -15.24 10.65 -20.39
C SER A 5 -15.23 9.12 -20.35
N THR A 6 -14.05 8.50 -20.20
CA THR A 6 -13.87 7.04 -20.12
C THR A 6 -13.76 6.52 -18.68
N TYR A 7 -13.86 7.40 -17.68
CA TYR A 7 -13.76 7.03 -16.27
C TYR A 7 -15.10 6.50 -15.75
N ASN A 8 -15.12 5.23 -15.33
CA ASN A 8 -16.30 4.57 -14.79
C ASN A 8 -16.42 4.78 -13.27
N ARG A 9 -17.04 5.88 -12.87
CA ARG A 9 -17.30 6.21 -11.46
C ARG A 9 -18.18 5.19 -10.72
N ARG A 10 -18.94 4.37 -11.46
CA ARG A 10 -19.84 3.36 -10.87
C ARG A 10 -19.09 2.27 -10.09
N PHE A 11 -17.88 1.92 -10.51
CA PHE A 11 -17.07 0.88 -9.88
C PHE A 11 -16.10 1.43 -8.82
N ASP A 12 -15.95 2.76 -8.73
CA ASP A 12 -15.09 3.43 -7.75
C ASP A 12 -15.89 3.82 -6.51
N THR A 13 -16.27 2.79 -5.73
CA THR A 13 -17.12 2.91 -4.53
C THR A 13 -16.32 3.04 -3.23
N PHE A 14 -14.98 2.99 -3.31
CA PHE A 14 -14.11 2.97 -2.14
C PHE A 14 -14.20 4.27 -1.34
N ASN A 15 -14.44 4.16 -0.03
CA ASN A 15 -14.58 5.32 0.85
C ASN A 15 -13.20 5.86 1.27
N LEU A 16 -12.57 6.60 0.36
CA LEU A 16 -11.24 7.18 0.54
C LEU A 16 -11.08 7.99 1.84
N PRO A 17 -12.05 8.84 2.26
CA PRO A 17 -11.96 9.55 3.54
C PRO A 17 -11.78 8.65 4.76
N VAL A 18 -12.45 7.49 4.79
CA VAL A 18 -12.35 6.54 5.91
C VAL A 18 -10.95 5.91 5.95
N ALA A 19 -10.42 5.53 4.79
CA ALA A 19 -9.07 4.99 4.69
C ALA A 19 -8.02 6.02 5.13
N LEU A 20 -8.14 7.27 4.66
CA LEU A 20 -7.24 8.35 5.05
C LEU A 20 -7.32 8.66 6.55
N ALA A 21 -8.52 8.70 7.12
CA ALA A 21 -8.69 8.86 8.56
C ALA A 21 -8.01 7.72 9.34
N GLY A 22 -8.15 6.47 8.87
CA GLY A 22 -7.46 5.31 9.46
C GLY A 22 -5.95 5.44 9.41
N VAL A 23 -5.38 5.83 8.26
CA VAL A 23 -3.92 6.05 8.09
C VAL A 23 -3.42 7.11 9.08
N LEU A 24 -4.09 8.25 9.16
CA LEU A 24 -3.69 9.35 10.04
C LEU A 24 -3.78 8.93 11.51
N LEU A 25 -4.84 8.23 11.90
CA LEU A 25 -5.01 7.72 13.27
C LEU A 25 -3.91 6.70 13.63
N ILE A 26 -3.66 5.71 12.77
CA ILE A 26 -2.59 4.71 13.01
C ILE A 26 -1.24 5.41 13.18
N SER A 27 -0.96 6.41 12.34
CA SER A 27 0.31 7.15 12.37
C SER A 27 0.49 7.99 13.64
N LEU A 28 -0.59 8.36 14.35
CA LEU A 28 -0.50 9.04 15.64
C LEU A 28 -0.13 8.09 16.80
N PHE A 29 -0.49 6.80 16.69
CA PHE A 29 -0.22 5.80 17.73
C PHE A 29 1.16 5.16 17.58
N VAL A 30 1.71 5.19 16.38
CA VAL A 30 3.07 4.71 16.11
C VAL A 30 4.04 5.87 16.34
N LYS A 31 4.67 5.90 17.52
CA LYS A 31 5.60 6.97 17.93
C LYS A 31 7.03 6.46 18.03
N GLY A 32 7.95 7.14 17.36
CA GLY A 32 9.37 7.12 17.68
C GLY A 32 9.69 7.98 18.91
N GLU A 33 10.90 7.87 19.44
CA GLU A 33 11.37 8.76 20.50
C GLU A 33 11.71 10.13 19.92
N THR A 34 10.76 11.08 20.02
CA THR A 34 10.93 12.46 19.55
C THR A 34 10.94 13.43 20.72
N TYR A 35 11.89 14.37 20.71
CA TYR A 35 12.10 15.31 21.81
C TYR A 35 11.57 16.72 21.49
N THR A 36 11.50 17.05 20.18
CA THR A 36 11.08 18.37 19.69
C THR A 36 9.80 18.27 18.85
N LEU A 37 8.99 19.34 18.81
CA LEU A 37 7.79 19.39 17.98
C LEU A 37 8.08 19.24 16.47
N GLY A 38 9.22 19.74 15.98
CA GLY A 38 9.62 19.58 14.58
C GLY A 38 9.90 18.12 14.21
N GLU A 39 10.70 17.43 15.02
CA GLU A 39 11.02 16.00 14.87
C GLU A 39 9.75 15.13 14.94
N TYR A 40 8.81 15.50 15.82
CA TYR A 40 7.52 14.82 15.91
C TYR A 40 6.71 14.92 14.61
N ILE A 41 6.69 16.10 13.97
CA ILE A 41 5.96 16.29 12.70
C ILE A 41 6.65 15.50 11.57
N GLU A 42 7.98 15.52 11.51
CA GLU A 42 8.74 14.76 10.51
C GLU A 42 8.50 13.25 10.64
N GLU A 43 8.61 12.70 11.85
CA GLU A 43 8.38 11.28 12.12
C GLU A 43 6.92 10.88 11.85
N TYR A 44 5.98 11.74 12.20
CA TYR A 44 4.56 11.54 11.92
C TYR A 44 4.28 11.50 10.41
N LEU A 45 4.83 12.44 9.64
CA LEU A 45 4.66 12.48 8.19
C LEU A 45 5.36 11.31 7.51
N TYR A 46 6.54 10.91 7.99
CA TYR A 46 7.25 9.71 7.51
C TYR A 46 6.40 8.46 7.73
N THR A 47 5.91 8.26 8.94
CA THR A 47 5.04 7.12 9.29
C THR A 47 3.76 7.13 8.47
N ALA A 48 3.10 8.28 8.37
CA ALA A 48 1.89 8.44 7.57
C ALA A 48 2.12 8.13 6.10
N SER A 49 3.26 8.52 5.53
CA SER A 49 3.61 8.19 4.14
C SER A 49 3.72 6.68 3.92
N LEU A 50 4.37 5.96 4.84
CA LEU A 50 4.56 4.51 4.74
C LEU A 50 3.25 3.73 4.93
N VAL A 51 2.43 4.13 5.89
CA VAL A 51 1.12 3.50 6.13
C VAL A 51 0.16 3.81 4.97
N MET A 52 0.16 5.03 4.45
CA MET A 52 -0.64 5.42 3.29
C MET A 52 -0.25 4.62 2.06
N GLU A 53 1.06 4.46 1.81
CA GLU A 53 1.59 3.71 0.68
C GLU A 53 1.17 2.23 0.72
N ALA A 54 1.14 1.63 1.91
CA ALA A 54 0.69 0.25 2.08
C ALA A 54 -0.78 0.05 1.66
N VAL A 55 -1.64 1.04 1.91
CA VAL A 55 -3.09 0.96 1.63
C VAL A 55 -3.52 1.62 0.32
N ALA A 56 -2.62 2.36 -0.36
CA ALA A 56 -2.94 3.16 -1.54
C ALA A 56 -3.47 2.34 -2.73
N ILE A 57 -3.19 1.03 -2.77
CA ILE A 57 -3.67 0.14 -3.82
C ILE A 57 -5.13 -0.29 -3.63
N LEU A 58 -5.69 -0.19 -2.41
CA LEU A 58 -7.04 -0.68 -2.07
C LEU A 58 -8.16 -0.17 -2.98
N PRO A 59 -8.24 1.14 -3.35
CA PRO A 59 -9.31 1.62 -4.23
C PRO A 59 -9.30 0.90 -5.58
N GLN A 60 -8.10 0.67 -6.14
CA GLN A 60 -7.93 -0.03 -7.41
C GLN A 60 -8.34 -1.51 -7.30
N LEU A 61 -8.01 -2.17 -6.18
CA LEU A 61 -8.39 -3.56 -5.94
C LEU A 61 -9.91 -3.71 -5.83
N VAL A 62 -10.57 -2.83 -5.06
CA VAL A 62 -12.02 -2.82 -4.89
C VAL A 62 -12.72 -2.53 -6.22
N MET A 63 -12.20 -1.59 -7.01
CA MET A 63 -12.75 -1.29 -8.33
C MET A 63 -12.74 -2.52 -9.26
N ILE A 64 -11.67 -3.30 -9.26
CA ILE A 64 -11.57 -4.52 -10.08
C ILE A 64 -12.55 -5.59 -9.59
N GLN A 65 -12.70 -5.74 -8.27
CA GLN A 65 -13.67 -6.67 -7.69
C GLN A 65 -15.12 -6.30 -8.05
N GLU A 66 -15.47 -5.01 -7.97
CA GLU A 66 -16.79 -4.48 -8.32
C GLU A 66 -17.07 -4.55 -9.84
N ALA A 67 -16.03 -4.39 -10.68
CA ALA A 67 -16.16 -4.50 -12.13
C ALA A 67 -16.45 -5.94 -12.58
N GLY A 68 -16.05 -6.95 -11.79
CA GLY A 68 -16.25 -8.37 -12.10
C GLY A 68 -15.43 -8.89 -13.29
N ASP A 69 -14.56 -8.05 -13.85
CA ASP A 69 -13.62 -8.40 -14.92
C ASP A 69 -12.30 -7.68 -14.65
N CYS A 70 -11.20 -8.40 -14.85
CA CYS A 70 -9.86 -7.87 -14.70
C CYS A 70 -9.14 -8.04 -16.03
N GLU A 71 -9.00 -6.93 -16.74
CA GLU A 71 -8.23 -6.88 -17.98
C GLU A 71 -6.84 -7.48 -17.76
N THR A 72 -6.44 -8.38 -18.67
CA THR A 72 -5.14 -9.09 -18.58
C THR A 72 -3.96 -8.13 -18.44
N LEU A 73 -4.01 -6.97 -19.09
CA LEU A 73 -3.01 -5.91 -18.96
C LEU A 73 -2.91 -5.36 -17.53
N THR A 74 -4.05 -5.13 -16.87
CA THR A 74 -4.12 -4.62 -15.49
C THR A 74 -3.57 -5.66 -14.50
N SER A 75 -3.83 -6.95 -14.74
CA SER A 75 -3.26 -8.04 -13.94
C SER A 75 -1.72 -8.08 -14.02
N TYR A 76 -1.13 -8.01 -15.22
CA TYR A 76 0.33 -7.93 -15.38
C TYR A 76 0.93 -6.69 -14.71
N TYR A 77 0.25 -5.55 -14.79
CA TYR A 77 0.68 -4.33 -14.11
C TYR A 77 0.75 -4.53 -12.58
N ILE A 78 -0.31 -5.06 -11.97
CA ILE A 78 -0.35 -5.33 -10.53
C ILE A 78 0.70 -6.36 -10.14
N PHE A 79 0.95 -7.37 -10.98
CA PHE A 79 1.99 -8.38 -10.77
C PHE A 79 3.40 -7.79 -10.75
N LEU A 80 3.75 -6.97 -11.74
CA LEU A 80 5.04 -6.28 -11.79
C LEU A 80 5.21 -5.34 -10.59
N LEU A 81 4.14 -4.65 -10.18
CA LEU A 81 4.16 -3.76 -9.03
C LEU A 81 4.38 -4.52 -7.71
N GLY A 82 3.74 -5.69 -7.56
CA GLY A 82 3.98 -6.60 -6.44
C GLY A 82 5.41 -7.16 -6.43
N LEU A 83 5.93 -7.55 -7.60
CA LEU A 83 7.31 -8.04 -7.74
C LEU A 83 8.33 -6.96 -7.38
N TYR A 84 8.11 -5.72 -7.79
CA TYR A 84 8.90 -4.57 -7.37
C TYR A 84 8.94 -4.45 -5.84
N ARG A 85 7.81 -4.60 -5.15
CA ARG A 85 7.77 -4.54 -3.68
C ARG A 85 8.47 -5.71 -3.00
N LEU A 86 8.28 -6.93 -3.51
CA LEU A 86 9.00 -8.10 -3.01
C LEU A 86 10.52 -7.91 -3.13
N SER A 87 10.99 -7.29 -4.22
CA SER A 87 12.42 -6.99 -4.38
C SER A 87 12.95 -6.03 -3.31
N TYR A 88 12.13 -5.06 -2.87
CA TYR A 88 12.46 -4.18 -1.74
C TYR A 88 12.51 -4.93 -0.41
N ALA A 89 11.53 -5.81 -0.16
CA ALA A 89 11.51 -6.65 1.05
C ALA A 89 12.76 -7.55 1.13
N VAL A 90 13.17 -8.15 0.00
CA VAL A 90 14.42 -8.93 -0.10
C VAL A 90 15.66 -8.06 0.18
N SER A 91 15.68 -6.82 -0.33
CA SER A 91 16.76 -5.87 -0.05
C SER A 91 16.90 -5.57 1.45
N PHE A 92 15.78 -5.49 2.18
CA PHE A 92 15.79 -5.34 3.65
C PHE A 92 16.34 -6.58 4.36
N MET A 93 15.94 -7.78 3.92
CA MET A 93 16.49 -9.03 4.45
C MET A 93 18.01 -9.13 4.26
N ILE A 94 18.52 -8.68 3.11
CA ILE A 94 19.97 -8.62 2.83
C ILE A 94 20.67 -7.61 3.76
N LYS A 95 20.06 -6.45 4.02
CA LYS A 95 20.62 -5.46 4.97
C LYS A 95 20.69 -6.03 6.39
N TYR A 96 19.65 -6.73 6.84
CA TYR A 96 19.64 -7.40 8.14
C TYR A 96 20.73 -8.46 8.26
N ALA A 97 20.88 -9.32 7.26
CA ALA A 97 21.93 -10.34 7.22
C ALA A 97 23.35 -9.75 7.26
N ARG A 98 23.52 -8.48 6.85
CA ARG A 98 24.78 -7.73 6.91
C ARG A 98 24.97 -6.93 8.20
N GLY A 99 24.14 -7.17 9.23
CA GLY A 99 24.24 -6.53 10.54
C GLY A 99 23.81 -5.06 10.54
N LYS A 100 23.10 -4.58 9.52
CA LYS A 100 22.49 -3.24 9.56
C LYS A 100 21.17 -3.29 10.32
N GLY A 101 20.86 -2.21 11.05
CA GLY A 101 19.60 -2.07 11.76
C GLY A 101 18.39 -2.26 10.84
N LEU A 102 17.35 -2.90 11.37
CA LEU A 102 16.07 -3.06 10.69
C LEU A 102 15.13 -1.92 11.08
N ASP A 103 14.62 -1.22 10.07
CA ASP A 103 13.46 -0.37 10.24
C ASP A 103 12.20 -1.27 10.27
N VAL A 104 11.77 -1.59 11.49
CA VAL A 104 10.61 -2.48 11.74
C VAL A 104 9.34 -1.92 11.10
N LEU A 105 9.19 -0.60 11.05
CA LEU A 105 8.02 0.05 10.50
C LEU A 105 7.97 -0.17 8.99
N MET A 106 9.07 0.10 8.29
CA MET A 106 9.14 -0.09 6.84
C MET A 106 9.02 -1.56 6.42
N VAL A 107 9.52 -2.51 7.22
CA VAL A 107 9.31 -3.95 6.97
C VAL A 107 7.84 -4.31 7.16
N THR A 108 7.21 -3.83 8.24
CA THR A 108 5.81 -4.14 8.54
C THR A 108 4.87 -3.59 7.47
N THR A 109 5.04 -2.34 7.04
CA THR A 109 4.22 -1.75 5.97
C THR A 109 4.43 -2.48 4.63
N SER A 110 5.66 -2.88 4.32
CA SER A 110 5.98 -3.67 3.12
C SER A 110 5.33 -5.06 3.14
N LEU A 111 5.26 -5.71 4.31
CA LEU A 111 4.58 -6.99 4.46
C LEU A 111 3.06 -6.86 4.29
N VAL A 112 2.45 -5.83 4.90
CA VAL A 112 1.02 -5.53 4.71
C VAL A 112 0.70 -5.32 3.24
N GLN A 113 1.50 -4.49 2.56
CA GLN A 113 1.31 -4.21 1.14
C GLN A 113 1.45 -5.47 0.28
N THR A 114 2.47 -6.30 0.57
CA THR A 114 2.66 -7.59 -0.11
C THR A 114 1.47 -8.53 0.11
N GLY A 115 0.95 -8.60 1.34
CA GLY A 115 -0.24 -9.37 1.66
C GLY A 115 -1.47 -8.95 0.86
N LEU A 116 -1.69 -7.65 0.69
CA LEU A 116 -2.78 -7.12 -0.14
C LEU A 116 -2.63 -7.50 -1.62
N TYR A 117 -1.41 -7.50 -2.16
CA TYR A 117 -1.17 -7.99 -3.52
C TYR A 117 -1.45 -9.50 -3.64
N VAL A 118 -1.04 -10.31 -2.66
CA VAL A 118 -1.29 -11.75 -2.65
C VAL A 118 -2.79 -12.05 -2.57
N ASP A 119 -3.52 -11.35 -1.71
CA ASP A 119 -4.99 -11.47 -1.60
C ASP A 119 -5.67 -11.18 -2.94
N PHE A 120 -5.22 -10.12 -3.63
CA PHE A 120 -5.69 -9.83 -4.98
C PHE A 120 -5.44 -10.99 -5.95
N PHE A 121 -4.24 -11.58 -5.98
CA PHE A 121 -3.96 -12.71 -6.87
C PHE A 121 -4.82 -13.93 -6.56
N ILE A 122 -5.10 -14.19 -5.27
CA ILE A 122 -5.98 -15.28 -4.85
C ILE A 122 -7.41 -15.02 -5.34
N VAL A 123 -7.94 -13.81 -5.11
CA VAL A 123 -9.29 -13.43 -5.54
C VAL A 123 -9.41 -13.47 -7.07
N TYR A 124 -8.42 -12.94 -7.78
CA TYR A 124 -8.33 -12.98 -9.23
C TYR A 124 -8.35 -14.41 -9.77
N TYR A 125 -7.46 -15.30 -9.28
CA TYR A 125 -7.40 -16.67 -9.78
C TYR A 125 -8.66 -17.50 -9.43
N LYS A 126 -9.37 -17.12 -8.36
CA LYS A 126 -10.64 -17.77 -7.99
C LYS A 126 -11.83 -17.31 -8.85
N HIS A 127 -11.77 -16.10 -9.41
CA HIS A 127 -12.85 -15.51 -10.23
C HIS A 127 -12.54 -15.49 -11.74
N ALA A 128 -11.30 -15.79 -12.14
CA ALA A 128 -10.89 -16.05 -13.52
C ALA A 128 -11.26 -17.48 -13.95
#